data_AF-A0A1C2G409-F1
#
_entry.id   AF-A0A1C2G409-F1
#
_cell.length_a   1.000
_cell.length_b   1.000
_cell.length_c   1.000
_cell.angle_alpha   90.00
_cell.angle_beta   90.00
_cell.angle_gamma   90.00
#
_symmetry.space_group_name_H-M   'P 1'
#
loop_
_entity.id
_entity.type
_entity.pdbx_description
1 polymer ?
#
loop_
_entity_poly.entity_id
_entity_poly.type
_entity_poly.pdbx_seq_one_letter_code
_entity_poly.pdbx_strand_id
1 'polypeptide(L)'
;MKDRSQGSEGQRLFRDLAALSAAEEFFEYFAVPYDRHVVNVNRLHILKRFRQYLATALDDPPADREGLYALCASLLAKSHADFARSSAQAEKVFRVFQDPTPQIAVTAIQRALATRPKGE
;
A
#
# COMPACT_ATOMS: atom_id res chain seq x y z
N MET A 1 -40.54 -12.89 -11.34
CA MET A 1 -39.62 -14.02 -11.59
C MET A 1 -38.21 -13.46 -11.55
N LYS A 2 -37.52 -13.57 -10.41
CA LYS A 2 -36.15 -13.04 -10.25
C LYS A 2 -35.18 -14.03 -10.90
N ASP A 3 -34.41 -13.50 -11.82
CA ASP A 3 -33.71 -14.18 -12.89
C ASP A 3 -32.69 -15.21 -12.36
N ARG A 4 -32.72 -16.44 -12.89
CA ARG A 4 -31.79 -17.52 -12.51
C ARG A 4 -30.36 -17.30 -13.04
N SER A 5 -30.10 -16.23 -13.81
CA SER A 5 -28.79 -16.01 -14.45
C SER A 5 -27.80 -15.27 -13.55
N GLN A 6 -28.25 -14.48 -12.55
CA GLN A 6 -27.34 -13.72 -11.67
C GLN A 6 -26.35 -14.60 -10.89
N GLY A 7 -26.78 -15.80 -10.48
CA GLY A 7 -25.91 -16.76 -9.78
C GLY A 7 -24.75 -17.30 -10.65
N SER A 8 -24.92 -17.33 -11.98
CA SER A 8 -23.90 -17.81 -12.92
C SER A 8 -22.81 -16.76 -13.19
N GLU A 9 -23.15 -15.49 -13.09
CA GLU A 9 -22.24 -14.38 -13.39
C GLU A 9 -21.22 -14.14 -12.26
N GLY A 10 -21.65 -14.24 -11.00
CA GLY A 10 -20.74 -14.22 -9.85
C GLY A 10 -19.77 -15.40 -9.87
N GLN A 11 -20.22 -16.59 -10.27
CA GLN A 11 -19.35 -17.77 -10.41
C GLN A 11 -18.29 -17.63 -11.50
N ARG A 12 -18.60 -16.92 -12.60
CA ARG A 12 -17.61 -16.58 -13.63
C ARG A 12 -16.53 -15.66 -13.08
N LEU A 13 -16.90 -14.63 -12.31
CA LEU A 13 -15.93 -13.75 -11.65
C LEU A 13 -14.94 -14.55 -10.78
N PHE A 14 -15.42 -15.43 -9.90
CA PHE A 14 -14.54 -16.23 -9.06
C PHE A 14 -13.68 -17.22 -9.85
N ARG A 15 -14.18 -17.73 -10.98
CA ARG A 15 -13.40 -18.58 -11.88
C ARG A 15 -12.26 -17.80 -12.53
N ASP A 16 -12.53 -16.59 -13.03
CA ASP A 16 -11.50 -15.72 -13.59
C ASP A 16 -10.43 -15.44 -12.54
N LEU A 17 -10.85 -15.06 -11.32
CA LEU A 17 -9.94 -14.80 -10.20
C LEU A 17 -9.10 -16.03 -9.79
N ALA A 18 -9.65 -17.22 -9.89
CA ALA A 18 -8.93 -18.46 -9.60
C ALA A 18 -7.92 -18.84 -10.71
N ALA A 19 -8.11 -18.35 -11.93
CA ALA A 19 -7.16 -18.53 -13.02
C ALA A 19 -5.94 -17.59 -12.92
N LEU A 20 -6.10 -16.44 -12.25
CA LEU A 20 -5.01 -15.49 -12.03
C LEU A 20 -3.98 -16.08 -11.05
N SER A 21 -2.71 -16.01 -11.43
CA SER A 21 -1.61 -16.61 -10.66
C SER A 21 -0.69 -15.56 -10.03
N ALA A 22 -0.58 -14.38 -10.64
CA ALA A 22 0.24 -13.29 -10.14
C ALA A 22 -0.59 -12.19 -9.48
N ALA A 23 -0.02 -11.53 -8.46
CA ALA A 23 -0.68 -10.42 -7.78
C ALA A 23 -1.03 -9.27 -8.73
N GLU A 24 -0.13 -8.97 -9.68
CA GLU A 24 -0.29 -7.91 -10.69
C GLU A 24 -1.51 -8.15 -11.57
N GLU A 25 -1.78 -9.40 -11.95
CA GLU A 25 -2.94 -9.74 -12.79
C GLU A 25 -4.27 -9.40 -12.10
N PHE A 26 -4.35 -9.49 -10.76
CA PHE A 26 -5.55 -9.05 -10.04
C PHE A 26 -5.77 -7.55 -10.21
N PHE A 27 -4.71 -6.75 -10.11
CA PHE A 27 -4.82 -5.30 -10.26
C PHE A 27 -5.18 -4.92 -11.70
N GLU A 28 -4.59 -5.58 -12.69
CA GLU A 28 -4.92 -5.38 -14.11
C GLU A 28 -6.36 -5.81 -14.40
N TYR A 29 -6.80 -6.97 -13.91
CA TYR A 29 -8.17 -7.47 -14.08
C TYR A 29 -9.21 -6.48 -13.53
N PHE A 30 -8.96 -5.91 -12.35
CA PHE A 30 -9.86 -4.94 -11.74
C PHE A 30 -9.64 -3.49 -12.22
N ALA A 31 -8.66 -3.26 -13.11
CA ALA A 31 -8.22 -1.93 -13.54
C ALA A 31 -7.90 -0.98 -12.36
N VAL A 32 -7.33 -1.54 -11.28
CA VAL A 32 -6.96 -0.79 -10.08
C VAL A 32 -5.52 -0.27 -10.23
N PRO A 33 -5.27 1.04 -10.10
CA PRO A 33 -3.91 1.56 -10.15
C PRO A 33 -3.09 1.06 -8.95
N TYR A 34 -1.88 0.58 -9.21
CA TYR A 34 -0.99 0.02 -8.20
C TYR A 34 0.47 0.43 -8.43
N ASP A 35 1.25 0.41 -7.36
CA ASP A 35 2.70 0.61 -7.43
C ASP A 35 3.40 -0.74 -7.58
N ARG A 36 4.12 -0.93 -8.69
CA ARG A 36 4.81 -2.20 -8.98
C ARG A 36 5.84 -2.56 -7.92
N HIS A 37 6.53 -1.59 -7.33
CA HIS A 37 7.54 -1.85 -6.31
C HIS A 37 6.88 -2.37 -5.02
N VAL A 38 5.80 -1.71 -4.56
CA VAL A 38 5.02 -2.16 -3.39
C VAL A 38 4.46 -3.56 -3.62
N VAL A 39 3.88 -3.83 -4.79
CA VAL A 39 3.33 -5.14 -5.14
C VAL A 39 4.43 -6.20 -5.22
N ASN A 40 5.56 -5.93 -5.87
CA ASN A 40 6.63 -6.91 -6.02
C ASN A 40 7.20 -7.35 -4.66
N VAL A 41 7.37 -6.41 -3.72
CA VAL A 41 7.88 -6.67 -2.37
C VAL A 41 6.80 -7.33 -1.48
N ASN A 42 5.55 -6.89 -1.57
CA ASN A 42 4.48 -7.30 -0.64
C ASN A 42 3.43 -8.24 -1.24
N ARG A 43 3.67 -8.85 -2.41
CA ARG A 43 2.69 -9.67 -3.16
C ARG A 43 1.94 -10.70 -2.30
N LEU A 44 2.69 -11.48 -1.50
CA LEU A 44 2.11 -12.52 -0.65
C LEU A 44 1.25 -11.92 0.47
N HIS A 45 1.68 -10.79 1.03
CA HIS A 45 0.96 -10.10 2.11
C HIS A 45 -0.30 -9.42 1.61
N ILE A 46 -0.23 -8.76 0.45
CA ILE A 46 -1.39 -8.15 -0.23
C ILE A 46 -2.43 -9.23 -0.53
N LEU A 47 -2.03 -10.36 -1.13
CA LEU A 47 -2.95 -11.45 -1.44
C LEU A 47 -3.55 -12.09 -0.18
N LYS A 48 -2.75 -12.29 0.88
CA LYS A 48 -3.24 -12.81 2.17
C LYS A 48 -4.29 -11.86 2.76
N ARG A 49 -4.01 -10.56 2.79
CA ARG A 49 -4.92 -9.54 3.33
C ARG A 49 -6.19 -9.41 2.49
N PHE A 50 -6.06 -9.45 1.17
CA PHE A 50 -7.19 -9.47 0.24
C PHE A 50 -8.12 -10.66 0.50
N ARG A 51 -7.57 -11.89 0.64
CA ARG A 51 -8.36 -13.09 0.98
C ARG A 51 -9.08 -12.95 2.32
N GLN A 52 -8.44 -12.34 3.32
CA GLN A 52 -9.08 -12.06 4.61
C GLN A 52 -10.26 -11.12 4.47
N TYR A 53 -10.11 -10.03 3.69
CA TYR A 53 -11.21 -9.11 3.45
C TYR A 53 -12.34 -9.75 2.63
N LEU A 54 -12.01 -10.57 1.64
CA LEU A 54 -13.01 -11.34 0.90
C LEU A 54 -13.81 -12.26 1.83
N ALA A 55 -13.15 -12.99 2.74
CA ALA A 55 -13.85 -13.88 3.66
C ALA A 55 -14.90 -13.16 4.50
N THR A 56 -14.64 -11.91 4.91
CA THR A 56 -15.62 -11.10 5.64
C THR A 56 -16.68 -10.49 4.71
N ALA A 57 -16.29 -10.03 3.53
CA ALA A 57 -17.20 -9.35 2.62
C ALA A 57 -18.14 -10.30 1.86
N LEU A 58 -17.78 -11.58 1.77
CA LEU A 58 -18.62 -12.64 1.21
C LEU A 58 -19.64 -13.20 2.22
N ASP A 59 -19.69 -12.69 3.44
CA ASP A 59 -20.75 -13.00 4.41
C ASP A 59 -22.09 -12.41 3.96
N ASP A 60 -22.06 -11.20 3.39
CA ASP A 60 -23.19 -10.55 2.72
C ASP A 60 -22.77 -10.06 1.32
N PRO A 61 -22.66 -10.98 0.34
CA PRO A 61 -22.19 -10.64 -0.99
C PRO A 61 -23.31 -9.94 -1.78
N PRO A 62 -22.98 -8.92 -2.59
CA PRO A 62 -23.93 -8.35 -3.53
C PRO A 62 -24.46 -9.43 -4.50
N ALA A 63 -25.75 -9.37 -4.79
CA ALA A 63 -26.42 -10.34 -5.65
C ALA A 63 -26.07 -10.20 -7.14
N ASP A 64 -25.50 -9.05 -7.53
CA ASP A 64 -25.15 -8.73 -8.91
C ASP A 64 -23.64 -8.82 -9.15
N ARG A 65 -23.25 -9.21 -10.37
CA ARG A 65 -21.84 -9.31 -10.77
C ARG A 65 -21.12 -7.97 -10.68
N GLU A 66 -21.76 -6.87 -11.06
CA GLU A 66 -21.13 -5.54 -10.96
C GLU A 66 -20.83 -5.18 -9.51
N GLY A 67 -21.77 -5.46 -8.60
CA GLY A 67 -21.56 -5.25 -7.18
C GLY A 67 -20.41 -6.09 -6.63
N LEU A 68 -20.33 -7.37 -7.01
CA LEU A 68 -19.24 -8.26 -6.61
C LEU A 68 -17.89 -7.79 -7.16
N TYR A 69 -17.87 -7.37 -8.43
CA TYR A 69 -16.67 -6.83 -9.07
C TYR A 69 -16.18 -5.56 -8.35
N ALA A 70 -17.07 -4.60 -8.09
CA ALA A 70 -16.75 -3.35 -7.41
C ALA A 70 -16.29 -3.58 -5.97
N LEU A 71 -16.92 -4.53 -5.27
CA LEU A 71 -16.53 -4.94 -3.92
C LEU A 71 -15.11 -5.52 -3.93
N CYS A 72 -14.84 -6.51 -4.80
CA CYS A 72 -13.52 -7.12 -4.93
C CYS A 72 -12.43 -6.08 -5.29
N ALA A 73 -12.69 -5.21 -6.26
CA ALA A 73 -11.78 -4.13 -6.65
C ALA A 73 -11.46 -3.20 -5.47
N SER A 74 -12.49 -2.81 -4.70
CA SER A 74 -12.32 -1.94 -3.52
C SER A 74 -11.49 -2.61 -2.43
N LEU A 75 -11.70 -3.91 -2.18
CA LEU A 75 -10.93 -4.66 -1.19
C LEU A 75 -9.46 -4.86 -1.60
N LEU A 76 -9.20 -5.05 -2.90
CA LEU A 76 -7.84 -5.15 -3.44
C LEU A 76 -7.11 -3.80 -3.35
N ALA A 77 -7.78 -2.71 -3.70
CA ALA A 77 -7.23 -1.35 -3.55
C ALA A 77 -6.92 -1.04 -2.08
N LYS A 78 -7.82 -1.43 -1.16
CA LYS A 78 -7.64 -1.25 0.28
C LYS A 78 -6.46 -2.05 0.82
N SER A 79 -6.32 -3.32 0.45
CA SER A 79 -5.18 -4.13 0.90
C SER A 79 -3.87 -3.56 0.39
N HIS A 80 -3.80 -3.16 -0.88
CA HIS A 80 -2.62 -2.48 -1.44
C HIS A 80 -2.28 -1.18 -0.70
N ALA A 81 -3.26 -0.32 -0.43
CA ALA A 81 -3.04 0.95 0.27
C ALA A 81 -2.49 0.76 1.70
N ASP A 82 -2.93 -0.28 2.41
CA ASP A 82 -2.44 -0.64 3.76
C ASP A 82 -0.93 -0.95 3.74
N PHE A 83 -0.47 -1.67 2.70
CA PHE A 83 0.95 -1.99 2.50
C PHE A 83 1.73 -0.82 1.90
N ALA A 84 1.17 -0.06 0.96
CA ALA A 84 1.83 1.11 0.37
C ALA A 84 2.12 2.16 1.45
N ARG A 85 1.17 2.41 2.36
CA ARG A 85 1.37 3.31 3.50
C ARG A 85 2.41 2.78 4.49
N SER A 86 2.46 1.47 4.71
CA SER A 86 3.46 0.84 5.58
C SER A 86 4.87 0.84 4.96
N SER A 87 4.98 0.64 3.65
CA SER A 87 6.24 0.70 2.89
C SER A 87 6.75 2.14 2.78
N ALA A 88 5.89 3.12 2.54
CA ALA A 88 6.27 4.53 2.53
C ALA A 88 6.75 5.02 3.92
N GLN A 89 6.15 4.48 4.99
CA GLN A 89 6.66 4.70 6.35
C GLN A 89 8.00 3.99 6.54
N ALA A 90 8.18 2.75 6.06
CA ALA A 90 9.44 2.02 6.11
C ALA A 90 10.59 2.76 5.39
N GLU A 91 10.36 3.33 4.21
CA GLU A 91 11.34 4.18 3.53
C GLU A 91 11.63 5.47 4.30
N LYS A 92 10.63 6.07 4.95
CA LYS A 92 10.83 7.24 5.82
C LYS A 92 11.58 6.91 7.12
N VAL A 93 11.37 5.74 7.74
CA VAL A 93 12.15 5.34 8.92
C VAL A 93 13.56 4.87 8.56
N PHE A 94 13.80 4.37 7.34
CA PHE A 94 15.17 4.18 6.84
C PHE A 94 15.86 5.50 6.48
N ARG A 95 15.10 6.53 6.06
CA ARG A 95 15.62 7.91 5.94
C ARG A 95 15.99 8.53 7.29
N VAL A 96 15.49 7.98 8.41
CA VAL A 96 15.83 8.42 9.77
C VAL A 96 17.05 7.69 10.36
N PHE A 97 17.65 6.74 9.64
CA PHE A 97 18.95 6.14 10.00
C PHE A 97 20.10 6.61 9.09
N GLN A 98 19.86 7.60 8.24
CA GLN A 98 20.91 8.34 7.56
C GLN A 98 20.79 9.81 7.92
N ASP A 99 20.95 10.11 9.22
CA ASP A 99 21.42 11.41 9.65
C ASP A 99 22.95 11.35 9.70
N PRO A 100 23.68 11.73 8.64
CA PRO A 100 25.04 12.19 8.83
C PRO A 100 24.96 13.60 9.42
N THR A 101 24.79 13.74 10.74
CA THR A 101 25.61 14.75 11.41
C THR A 101 27.06 14.36 11.11
N PRO A 102 27.89 15.22 10.48
CA PRO A 102 28.14 16.56 11.02
C PRO A 102 28.30 17.65 9.94
N GLN A 103 27.88 18.88 10.25
CA GLN A 103 28.59 20.13 9.91
C GLN A 103 27.75 21.33 10.38
N ILE A 104 27.66 21.52 11.69
CA ILE A 104 27.55 22.90 12.20
C ILE A 104 28.96 23.46 12.06
N ALA A 105 29.11 24.36 11.08
CA ALA A 105 30.35 25.08 10.82
C ALA A 105 30.87 25.73 12.11
N VAL A 106 31.97 25.20 12.64
CA VAL A 106 32.78 25.83 13.69
C VAL A 106 33.55 27.01 13.06
N THR A 107 32.82 28.01 12.58
CA THR A 107 33.41 29.23 12.01
C THR A 107 32.85 30.48 12.68
N ALA A 108 32.01 30.33 13.71
CA ALA A 108 31.54 31.46 14.53
C ALA A 108 32.27 31.59 15.89
N ILE A 109 33.03 30.58 16.35
CA ILE A 109 33.64 30.59 17.69
C ILE A 109 34.95 31.40 17.74
N GLN A 110 35.62 31.64 16.60
CA GLN A 110 36.87 32.42 16.59
C GLN A 110 36.68 33.93 16.80
N ARG A 111 35.44 34.44 16.72
CA ARG A 111 35.17 35.88 16.85
C ARG A 111 34.88 36.37 18.28
N ALA A 112 34.79 35.44 19.25
CA ALA A 112 34.53 35.76 20.66
C ALA A 112 35.80 35.78 21.54
N LEU A 113 36.98 35.46 20.98
CA LEU A 113 38.25 35.46 21.73
C LEU A 113 39.09 36.73 21.52
N ALA A 114 38.62 37.69 20.72
CA ALA A 114 39.38 38.87 20.31
C ALA A 114 38.87 40.19 20.92
N THR A 115 38.43 40.21 22.17
CA THR A 115 38.33 41.45 22.96
C THR A 115 38.67 41.20 24.41
N ARG A 116 39.97 41.28 24.70
CA ARG A 116 40.50 41.46 26.05
C ARG A 116 41.32 42.76 26.07
N PRO A 117 40.81 43.84 26.65
CA PRO A 117 41.61 44.81 27.38
C PRO A 117 41.48 44.46 28.88
N LYS A 118 42.53 44.00 29.60
CA LYS A 118 43.54 44.83 30.30
C LYS A 118 42.89 46.13 30.76
N GLY A 119 42.45 46.28 32.01
CA GLY A 119 43.27 46.18 33.20
C GLY A 119 44.11 47.46 33.32
N GLU A 120 43.51 48.50 33.90
CA GLU A 120 44.06 49.48 34.86
C GLU A 120 42.91 50.31 35.44
#